data_AF-A0A0S3UEX0-F1
#
_entry.id   AF-A0A0S3UEX0-F1
#
_cell.length_a   1.000
_cell.length_b   1.000
_cell.length_c   1.000
_cell.angle_alpha   90.00
_cell.angle_beta   90.00
_cell.angle_gamma   90.00
#
_symmetry.space_group_name_H-M   'P 1'
#
loop_
_entity.id
_entity.type
_entity.pdbx_description
1 polymer ?
#
loop_
_entity_poly.entity_id
_entity_poly.type
_entity_poly.pdbx_seq_one_letter_code
_entity_poly.pdbx_strand_id
1 'polypeptide(L)' 'MKNYRIIGEVEEEYLRNHPEEIDDYITVLFDEYAENGDTAALLSSLRIVCRVKGVTTIAESAGLSRKRQEAE' A
#
# COMPACT_ATOMS: atom_id res chain seq x y z
N MET A 1 21.92 0.78 23.18
CA MET A 1 21.55 1.66 22.05
C MET A 1 20.06 1.48 21.81
N LYS A 2 19.26 2.55 21.86
CA LYS A 2 17.83 2.46 21.52
C LYS A 2 17.73 2.35 20.00
N ASN A 3 17.31 1.20 19.49
CA ASN A 3 16.97 1.04 18.07
C ASN A 3 15.64 1.76 17.83
N TYR A 4 15.71 3.04 17.46
CA TYR A 4 14.55 3.75 16.96
C TYR A 4 14.26 3.19 15.57
N ARG A 5 13.21 2.37 15.48
CA ARG A 5 12.72 1.87 14.19
C ARG A 5 11.97 2.99 13.50
N ILE A 6 12.18 3.14 12.21
CA ILE A 6 11.45 4.13 11.42
C ILE A 6 10.02 3.60 11.29
N ILE A 7 9.00 4.47 11.36
CA ILE A 7 7.58 4.06 11.33
C ILE A 7 7.31 3.08 10.17
N GLY A 8 7.87 3.36 8.99
CA GLY A 8 7.71 2.49 7.83
C GLY A 8 8.35 1.09 7.94
N GLU A 9 9.38 0.90 8.77
CA GLU A 9 9.95 -0.43 9.01
C GLU A 9 9.04 -1.29 9.90
N VAL A 10 8.34 -0.65 10.85
CA VAL A 10 7.39 -1.32 11.73
C VAL A 10 6.13 -1.68 10.96
N GLU A 11 5.63 -0.78 10.12
CA GLU A 11 4.49 -1.05 9.23
C GLU A 11 4.80 -2.15 8.23
N GLU A 12 6.00 -2.16 7.63
CA GLU A 12 6.39 -3.22 6.68
C GLU A 12 6.39 -4.60 7.36
N GLU A 13 6.96 -4.70 8.56
CA GLU A 13 6.99 -5.96 9.31
C GLU A 13 5.58 -6.40 9.73
N TYR A 14 4.75 -5.47 10.20
CA TYR A 14 3.37 -5.77 10.59
C TYR A 14 2.58 -6.33 9.39
N LEU A 15 2.58 -5.64 8.25
CA LEU A 15 1.85 -6.07 7.07
C LEU A 15 2.42 -7.37 6.46
N ARG A 16 3.71 -7.66 6.62
CA ARG A 16 4.28 -8.96 6.25
C ARG A 16 3.75 -10.11 7.09
N ASN A 17 3.52 -9.86 8.39
CA ASN A 17 3.00 -10.85 9.32
C ASN A 17 1.48 -10.99 9.25
N HIS A 18 0.78 -9.97 8.73
CA HIS A 18 -0.67 -9.89 8.59
C HIS A 18 -1.10 -9.58 7.14
N PRO A 19 -0.77 -10.46 6.17
CA PRO A 19 -1.08 -10.21 4.75
C PRO A 19 -2.59 -10.10 4.45
N GLU A 20 -3.44 -10.70 5.29
CA GLU A 20 -4.90 -10.62 5.22
C GLU A 20 -5.45 -9.23 5.51
N GLU A 21 -4.73 -8.41 6.29
CA GLU A 21 -5.18 -7.06 6.67
C GLU A 21 -4.78 -5.99 5.64
N ILE A 22 -3.99 -6.36 4.62
CA ILE A 22 -3.45 -5.38 3.65
C ILE A 22 -4.56 -4.68 2.87
N ASP A 23 -5.60 -5.40 2.45
CA ASP A 23 -6.66 -4.81 1.62
C ASP A 23 -7.53 -3.84 2.46
N ASP A 24 -7.77 -4.16 3.74
CA ASP A 24 -8.41 -3.25 4.69
C ASP A 24 -7.52 -2.03 4.99
N TYR A 25 -6.21 -2.23 5.16
CA TYR A 25 -5.24 -1.16 5.36
C TYR A 25 -5.20 -0.17 4.18
N ILE A 26 -5.23 -0.68 2.94
CA ILE A 26 -5.32 0.17 1.74
C ILE A 26 -6.63 0.96 1.73
N THR A 27 -7.75 0.35 2.12
CA THR A 27 -9.06 1.02 2.17
C THR A 27 -9.03 2.20 3.14
N VAL A 28 -8.53 1.99 4.36
CA VAL A 28 -8.39 3.06 5.37
C VAL A 28 -7.48 4.18 4.88
N LEU A 29 -6.37 3.85 4.20
CA LEU A 29 -5.46 4.87 3.62
C LEU A 29 -6.16 5.79 2.63
N PHE A 30 -7.02 5.25 1.77
CA PHE A 30 -7.77 6.05 0.81
C PHE A 30 -8.88 6.87 1.45
N ASP A 31 -9.52 6.36 2.51
CA ASP A 31 -10.48 7.11 3.32
C ASP A 31 -9.81 8.30 4.02
N GLU A 32 -8.66 8.07 4.69
CA GLU A 32 -7.87 9.15 5.31
C GLU A 32 -7.44 10.19 4.27
N TYR A 33 -6.97 9.75 3.10
CA TYR A 33 -6.61 10.64 2.00
C TYR A 33 -7.82 11.47 1.51
N ALA A 34 -9.01 10.88 1.45
CA ALA A 34 -10.22 11.60 1.05
C ALA A 34 -10.58 12.71 2.05
N GLU A 35 -10.24 12.53 3.34
CA GLU A 35 -10.48 13.55 4.37
C GLU A 35 -9.40 14.64 4.39
N ASN A 36 -8.12 14.27 4.31
CA ASN A 36 -7.00 15.19 4.54
C ASN A 36 -6.32 15.70 3.26
N GLY A 37 -6.49 15.02 2.12
CA GLY A 37 -5.84 15.33 0.86
C GLY A 37 -4.32 15.16 0.84
N ASP A 38 -3.72 14.52 1.85
CA ASP A 38 -2.27 14.37 1.99
C ASP A 38 -1.75 13.26 1.06
N THR A 39 -1.42 13.67 -0.16
CA THR A 39 -0.86 12.78 -1.17
C THR A 39 0.51 12.22 -0.75
N ALA A 40 1.30 12.98 0.03
CA ALA A 40 2.64 12.54 0.43
C ALA A 40 2.56 11.40 1.46
N ALA A 41 1.63 11.51 2.42
CA ALA A 41 1.34 10.44 3.37
C ALA A 41 0.86 9.18 2.65
N LEU A 42 -0.14 9.30 1.77
CA LEU A 42 -0.67 8.17 0.99
C LEU A 42 0.43 7.45 0.19
N LEU A 43 1.26 8.20 -0.56
CA LEU A 43 2.33 7.61 -1.37
C LEU A 43 3.42 6.96 -0.51
N SER A 44 3.71 7.51 0.66
CA SER A 44 4.68 6.91 1.59
C SER A 44 4.19 5.56 2.11
N SER A 45 2.91 5.44 2.45
CA SER A 45 2.33 4.18 2.92
C SER A 45 2.15 3.17 1.80
N LEU A 46 1.70 3.59 0.60
CA LEU A 46 1.63 2.72 -0.58
C LEU A 46 3.00 2.15 -0.98
N ARG A 47 4.09 2.89 -0.78
CA ARG A 47 5.46 2.38 -0.99
C ARG A 47 5.76 1.17 -0.09
N ILE A 48 5.26 1.19 1.15
CA ILE A 48 5.44 0.08 2.10
C ILE A 48 4.63 -1.13 1.63
N VAL A 49 3.36 -0.92 1.28
CA VAL A 49 2.49 -1.98 0.74
C VAL A 49 3.11 -2.62 -0.52
N CYS A 50 3.69 -1.81 -1.42
CA CYS A 50 4.40 -2.30 -2.61
C CYS A 50 5.59 -3.22 -2.25
N ARG A 51 6.30 -2.96 -1.15
CA ARG A 51 7.43 -3.79 -0.70
C ARG A 51 6.97 -5.12 -0.10
N VAL A 52 5.78 -5.15 0.48
CA VAL A 52 5.21 -6.36 1.11
C VAL A 52 4.57 -7.27 0.07
N LYS A 53 3.66 -6.73 -0.75
CA LYS A 53 2.79 -7.52 -1.66
C LYS A 53 3.20 -7.46 -3.13
N GLY A 54 4.21 -6.64 -3.48
CA GLY A 54 4.61 -6.36 -4.85
C GLY A 54 3.66 -5.39 -5.57
N VAL A 55 4.17 -4.68 -6.59
CA VAL A 55 3.42 -3.65 -7.35
C VAL A 55 2.18 -4.23 -8.05
N THR A 56 2.19 -5.52 -8.39
CA THR A 56 1.11 -6.19 -9.13
C THR A 56 -0.21 -6.22 -8.37
N THR A 57 -0.17 -6.41 -7.05
CA THR A 57 -1.39 -6.50 -6.23
C THR A 57 -2.07 -5.15 -6.06
N ILE A 58 -1.30 -4.07 -5.93
CA ILE A 58 -1.85 -2.70 -5.88
C ILE A 58 -2.43 -2.30 -7.23
N ALA A 59 -1.81 -2.71 -8.34
CA ALA A 59 -2.37 -2.45 -9.67
C ALA A 59 -3.72 -3.14 -9.89
N GLU A 60 -3.92 -4.33 -9.32
CA GLU A 60 -5.20 -5.04 -9.35
C GLU A 60 -6.25 -4.38 -8.45
N SER A 61 -5.90 -4.01 -7.21
CA SER A 61 -6.84 -3.37 -6.28
C SER A 61 -7.21 -1.93 -6.66
N ALA A 62 -6.30 -1.18 -7.27
CA ALA A 62 -6.56 0.17 -7.78
C ALA A 62 -7.28 0.19 -9.16
N GLY A 63 -7.64 -0.97 -9.72
CA GLY A 63 -8.29 -1.06 -11.04
C GLY A 63 -7.37 -0.69 -12.21
N LEU A 64 -6.05 -0.63 -11.98
CA LEU A 64 -5.01 -0.32 -12.97
C LEU A 64 -4.52 -1.55 -13.73
N SER A 65 -5.11 -2.73 -13.48
CA SER A 65 -4.67 -3.97 -14.12
C SER A 65 -4.93 -3.93 -15.62
N ARG A 66 -3.89 -4.32 -16.37
CA ARG A 66 -3.75 -4.19 -17.83
C ARG A 66 -5.03 -4.59 -18.56
N LYS A 67 -5.70 -3.59 -19.17
CA LYS A 67 -6.53 -3.81 -20.35
C LYS A 67 -5.63 -4.43 -21.41
N ARG A 68 -5.68 -5.75 -21.54
CA ARG A 68 -5.03 -6.49 -22.62
C ARG A 68 -5.67 -5.97 -23.90
N GLN A 69 -4.99 -5.07 -24.61
CA GLN A 69 -5.36 -4.72 -25.98
C GLN A 69 -5.05 -5.95 -26.82
N GLU A 70 -5.98 -6.90 -26.85
CA GLU A 70 -6.11 -7.84 -27.96
C GLU A 70 -6.58 -6.98 -29.14
N ALA A 71 -5.61 -6.55 -29.95
CA ALA A 71 -5.87 -6.08 -31.30
C ALA A 71 -5.54 -7.24 -32.22
N GLU A 72 -6.60 -7.91 -32.65
CA GLU A 72 -6.67 -8.86 -33.76
C GLU A 72 -6.43 -8.15 -35.10
#